data_AF-A0A0N7GTB3-F1
#
_entry.id   AF-A0A0N7GTB3-F1
#
_cell.length_a   1.000
_cell.length_b   1.000
_cell.length_c   1.000
_cell.angle_alpha   90.00
_cell.angle_beta   90.00
_cell.angle_gamma   90.00
#
_symmetry.space_group_name_H-M   'P 1'
#
loop_
_entity.id
_entity.type
_entity.pdbx_description
1 polymer ?
#
loop_
_entity_poly.entity_id
_entity_poly.type
_entity_poly.pdbx_seq_one_letter_code
_entity_poly.pdbx_strand_id
1 'polypeptide(L)'
;MASGPAPWQLTLARIEGALPFISPELSECLALASLRRLWRMHVRDYPFDNLGIEHNPGLEADVLVRSWYSEERRQFLSWISRRGHPPLAHAAKLVMAAKCHSEGFSEV
;
A
#
# COMPACT_ATOMS: atom_id res chain seq x y z
N MET A 1 -20.45 -15.58 13.02
CA MET A 1 -19.10 -16.17 13.02
C MET A 1 -18.14 -15.10 12.53
N ALA A 2 -17.08 -14.76 13.27
CA ALA A 2 -16.11 -13.77 12.81
C ALA A 2 -15.41 -14.32 11.55
N SER A 3 -15.54 -13.64 10.41
CA SER A 3 -14.71 -13.96 9.25
C SER A 3 -13.26 -13.78 9.68
N GLY A 4 -12.40 -14.76 9.39
CA GLY A 4 -10.96 -14.64 9.67
C GLY A 4 -10.38 -13.36 9.06
N PRO A 5 -9.24 -12.87 9.58
CA PRO A 5 -8.61 -11.66 9.06
C PRO A 5 -8.40 -11.79 7.54
N ALA A 6 -8.68 -10.70 6.82
CA ALA A 6 -8.50 -10.65 5.39
C ALA A 6 -7.03 -11.01 5.03
N PRO A 7 -6.76 -11.66 3.88
CA PRO A 7 -5.41 -12.14 3.53
C PRO A 7 -4.32 -11.06 3.59
N TRP A 8 -4.68 -9.81 3.32
CA TRP A 8 -3.76 -8.67 3.41
C TRP A 8 -3.40 -8.31 4.87
N GLN A 9 -4.32 -8.49 5.83
CA GLN A 9 -4.08 -8.24 7.26
C GLN A 9 -3.07 -9.25 7.83
N LEU A 10 -3.18 -10.52 7.45
CA LEU A 10 -2.21 -11.55 7.82
C LEU A 10 -0.83 -11.30 7.20
N THR A 11 -0.81 -10.82 5.96
CA THR A 11 0.45 -10.46 5.28
C THR A 11 1.11 -9.27 5.97
N LEU A 12 0.33 -8.23 6.30
CA LEU A 12 0.79 -7.06 7.04
C LEU A 12 1.35 -7.46 8.42
N ALA A 13 0.61 -8.24 9.19
CA ALA A 13 1.04 -8.69 10.52
C ALA A 13 2.34 -9.52 10.49
N ARG A 14 2.55 -10.35 9.45
CA ARG A 14 3.81 -11.10 9.27
C ARG A 14 4.99 -10.19 8.97
N ILE A 15 4.77 -9.17 8.15
CA ILE A 15 5.79 -8.18 7.82
C ILE A 15 6.11 -7.37 9.08
N GLU A 16 5.10 -6.81 9.74
CA GLU A 16 5.26 -6.02 10.96
C GLU A 16 5.92 -6.82 12.10
N GLY A 17 5.62 -8.12 12.21
CA GLY A 17 6.27 -9.00 13.18
C GLY A 17 7.74 -9.30 12.89
N ALA A 18 8.20 -9.16 11.63
CA ALA A 18 9.59 -9.41 11.25
C ALA A 18 10.48 -8.15 11.35
N LEU A 19 9.89 -6.96 11.16
CA LEU A 19 10.61 -5.68 11.13
C LEU A 19 11.49 -5.39 12.38
N PRO A 20 11.12 -5.79 13.61
CA PRO A 20 11.94 -5.55 14.81
C PRO A 20 13.22 -6.40 14.91
N PHE A 21 13.32 -7.50 14.16
CA PHE A 21 14.40 -8.50 14.30
C PHE A 21 15.47 -8.42 13.20
N ILE A 22 15.35 -7.43 12.31
CA ILE A 22 16.24 -7.26 11.15
C ILE A 22 16.97 -5.92 11.21
N SER A 23 18.09 -5.82 10.51
CA SER A 23 18.84 -4.55 10.46
C SER A 23 17.99 -3.43 9.88
N PRO A 24 18.25 -2.16 10.24
CA PRO A 24 17.49 -1.02 9.73
C PRO A 24 17.43 -0.96 8.20
N GLU A 25 18.54 -1.22 7.51
CA GLU A 25 18.65 -1.18 6.05
C GLU A 25 17.79 -2.29 5.41
N LEU A 26 17.80 -3.47 6.01
CA LEU A 26 16.96 -4.59 5.56
C LEU A 26 15.48 -4.32 5.84
N SER A 27 15.19 -3.63 6.95
CA SER A 27 13.85 -3.19 7.35
C SER A 27 13.24 -2.23 6.32
N GLU A 28 14.01 -1.25 5.86
CA GLU A 28 13.58 -0.31 4.81
C GLU A 28 13.36 -1.01 3.46
N CYS A 29 14.29 -1.89 3.07
CA CYS A 29 14.15 -2.67 1.84
C CYS A 29 12.92 -3.58 1.88
N LEU A 30 12.69 -4.26 3.00
CA LEU A 30 11.52 -5.11 3.23
C LEU A 30 10.23 -4.28 3.24
N ALA A 31 10.24 -3.10 3.85
CA ALA A 31 9.10 -2.19 3.88
C ALA A 31 8.70 -1.72 2.47
N LEU A 32 9.66 -1.32 1.63
CA LEU A 32 9.39 -0.95 0.24
C LEU A 32 8.86 -2.12 -0.61
N ALA A 33 9.41 -3.33 -0.42
CA ALA A 33 8.93 -4.53 -1.10
C ALA A 33 7.51 -4.91 -0.65
N SER A 34 7.26 -4.78 0.65
CA SER A 34 5.96 -5.03 1.28
C SER A 34 4.90 -4.05 0.81
N LEU A 35 5.23 -2.76 0.72
CA LEU A 35 4.35 -1.72 0.24
C LEU A 35 3.88 -2.00 -1.21
N ARG A 36 4.82 -2.38 -2.09
CA ARG A 36 4.51 -2.81 -3.46
C ARG A 36 3.60 -4.04 -3.51
N ARG A 37 3.79 -5.00 -2.60
CA ARG A 37 2.93 -6.19 -2.50
C ARG A 37 1.54 -5.85 -1.98
N LEU A 38 1.43 -5.01 -0.96
CA LEU A 38 0.17 -4.54 -0.41
C LEU A 38 -0.65 -3.80 -1.47
N TRP A 39 0.00 -2.95 -2.27
CA TRP A 39 -0.67 -2.27 -3.39
C TRP A 39 -1.22 -3.26 -4.42
N ARG A 40 -0.42 -4.25 -4.86
CA ARG A 40 -0.89 -5.31 -5.76
C ARG A 40 -2.11 -6.06 -5.21
N MET A 41 -2.10 -6.39 -3.92
CA MET A 41 -3.24 -7.05 -3.27
C MET A 41 -4.45 -6.11 -3.19
N HIS A 42 -4.24 -4.82 -2.89
CA HIS A 42 -5.31 -3.83 -2.84
C HIS A 42 -6.00 -3.69 -4.19
N VAL A 43 -5.25 -3.52 -5.28
CA VAL A 43 -5.79 -3.44 -6.66
C VAL A 43 -6.54 -4.72 -7.06
N ARG A 44 -6.04 -5.90 -6.65
CA ARG A 44 -6.67 -7.19 -6.97
C ARG A 44 -7.95 -7.45 -6.18
N ASP A 45 -7.91 -7.21 -4.87
CA ASP A 45 -8.98 -7.60 -3.95
C ASP A 45 -10.06 -6.52 -3.82
N TYR A 46 -9.70 -5.27 -4.11
CA TYR A 46 -10.60 -4.13 -4.24
C TYR A 46 -10.46 -3.57 -5.65
N PRO A 47 -11.11 -4.20 -6.66
CA PRO A 47 -11.27 -3.53 -7.94
C PRO A 47 -11.99 -2.21 -7.66
N PHE A 48 -11.32 -1.10 -7.95
CA PHE A 48 -11.90 0.22 -7.77
C PHE A 48 -13.20 0.24 -8.57
N ASP A 49 -14.35 0.44 -7.90
CA ASP A 49 -15.65 0.43 -8.55
C ASP A 49 -15.68 1.52 -9.62
N ASN A 50 -15.46 1.12 -10.89
CA ASN A 50 -15.64 1.94 -12.07
C ASN A 50 -15.99 1.06 -13.29
N LEU A 51 -17.25 0.63 -13.33
CA LEU A 51 -18.21 0.91 -14.41
C LEU A 51 -17.72 0.82 -15.89
N GLY A 52 -16.95 -0.19 -16.30
CA GLY A 52 -16.88 -0.61 -17.71
C GLY A 52 -15.50 -0.96 -18.27
N ILE A 53 -15.51 -1.43 -19.53
CA ILE A 53 -14.33 -1.92 -20.28
C ILE A 53 -13.26 -0.83 -20.48
N GLU A 54 -13.66 0.45 -20.40
CA GLU A 54 -12.80 1.64 -20.44
C GLU A 54 -11.80 1.68 -19.25
N HIS A 55 -12.14 1.07 -18.12
CA HIS A 55 -11.36 1.03 -16.87
C HIS A 55 -10.60 -0.28 -16.72
N ASN A 56 -10.06 -0.82 -17.82
CA ASN A 56 -9.04 -1.84 -17.71
C ASN A 56 -7.88 -1.26 -16.87
N PRO A 57 -7.51 -1.85 -15.72
CA PRO A 57 -6.40 -1.38 -14.89
C PRO A 57 -5.10 -1.16 -15.69
N GLY A 58 -4.99 -1.81 -16.87
CA GLY A 58 -3.82 -1.76 -17.71
C GLY A 58 -2.69 -2.56 -17.07
N LEU A 59 -1.63 -2.81 -17.85
CA LEU A 59 -0.51 -3.63 -17.42
C LEU A 59 0.25 -3.09 -16.20
N GLU A 60 -0.02 -1.85 -15.76
CA GLU A 60 0.74 -1.16 -14.72
C GLU A 60 -0.08 -0.72 -13.50
N ALA A 61 -1.38 -1.02 -13.44
CA ALA A 61 -2.22 -0.66 -12.28
C ALA A 61 -1.69 -1.23 -10.96
N ASP A 62 -1.20 -2.46 -10.98
CA ASP A 62 -0.68 -3.16 -9.82
C ASP A 62 0.78 -2.73 -9.48
N VAL A 63 1.37 -1.87 -10.29
CA VAL A 63 2.69 -1.28 -10.05
C VAL A 63 2.51 0.03 -9.31
N LEU A 64 2.79 0.04 -8.00
CA LEU A 64 2.57 1.19 -7.11
C LEU A 64 3.03 2.55 -7.67
N VAL A 65 4.21 2.60 -8.29
CA VAL A 65 4.79 3.86 -8.80
C VAL A 65 4.28 4.21 -10.20
N ARG A 66 3.76 3.24 -10.95
CA ARG A 66 3.32 3.41 -12.35
C ARG A 66 1.80 3.37 -12.53
N SER A 67 1.06 3.07 -11.46
CA SER A 67 -0.40 3.01 -11.50
C SER A 67 -1.00 4.34 -11.95
N TRP A 68 -2.03 4.25 -12.78
CA TRP A 68 -2.83 5.39 -13.21
C TRP A 68 -3.83 5.86 -12.15
N TYR A 69 -4.08 5.03 -11.13
CA TYR A 69 -4.89 5.30 -9.92
C TYR A 69 -4.20 6.30 -8.98
N SER A 70 -4.15 7.57 -9.39
CA SER A 70 -3.40 8.60 -8.68
C SER A 70 -4.00 8.92 -7.30
N GLU A 71 -5.32 8.99 -7.21
CA GLU A 71 -6.05 9.35 -6.00
C GLU A 71 -6.11 8.18 -5.01
N GLU A 72 -6.41 6.99 -5.49
CA GLU A 72 -6.49 5.78 -4.67
C GLU A 72 -5.10 5.40 -4.15
N ARG A 73 -4.05 5.59 -4.97
CA ARG A 73 -2.67 5.47 -4.48
C ARG A 73 -2.39 6.48 -3.38
N ARG A 74 -2.82 7.73 -3.52
CA ARG A 74 -2.61 8.77 -2.50
C ARG A 74 -3.30 8.38 -1.19
N GLN A 75 -4.55 7.92 -1.25
CA GLN A 75 -5.31 7.48 -0.08
C GLN A 75 -4.69 6.24 0.57
N PHE A 76 -4.32 5.24 -0.22
CA PHE A 76 -3.63 4.03 0.22
C PHE A 76 -2.32 4.38 0.96
N LEU A 77 -1.48 5.22 0.36
CA LEU A 77 -0.21 5.63 0.96
C LEU A 77 -0.41 6.47 2.21
N SER A 78 -1.40 7.38 2.22
CA SER A 78 -1.75 8.18 3.39
C SER A 78 -2.31 7.34 4.56
N TRP A 79 -3.03 6.26 4.26
CA TRP A 79 -3.48 5.34 5.30
C TRP A 79 -2.30 4.58 5.92
N ILE A 80 -1.38 4.07 5.10
CA ILE A 80 -0.19 3.37 5.58
C ILE A 80 0.77 4.30 6.32
N SER A 81 0.95 5.55 5.86
CA SER A 81 1.82 6.53 6.54
C SER A 81 1.37 6.84 7.97
N ARG A 82 0.07 6.72 8.24
CA ARG A 82 -0.55 6.98 9.55
C ARG A 82 -0.67 5.75 10.43
N ARG A 83 -0.89 4.56 9.85
CA ARG A 83 -1.24 3.34 10.61
C ARG A 83 -0.24 2.19 10.53
N GLY A 84 0.67 2.20 9.56
CA GLY A 84 1.67 1.14 9.42
C GLY A 84 2.80 1.24 10.44
N HIS A 85 3.46 0.12 10.71
CA HIS A 85 4.70 0.09 11.50
C HIS A 85 5.76 1.08 10.96
N PRO A 86 6.64 1.68 11.79
CA PRO A 86 7.48 2.83 11.40
C PRO A 86 8.26 2.71 10.07
N PRO A 87 8.93 1.58 9.73
CA PRO A 87 9.59 1.42 8.43
C PRO A 87 8.62 1.42 7.25
N LEU A 88 7.41 0.87 7.43
CA LEU A 88 6.37 0.86 6.41
C LEU A 88 5.75 2.25 6.24
N ALA A 89 5.52 2.96 7.35
CA ALA A 89 5.07 4.34 7.33
C ALA A 89 6.10 5.26 6.64
N HIS A 90 7.39 5.07 6.93
CA HIS A 90 8.48 5.80 6.26
C HIS A 90 8.51 5.51 4.76
N ALA A 91 8.45 4.23 4.36
CA ALA A 91 8.39 3.82 2.97
C ALA A 91 7.18 4.45 2.23
N ALA A 92 6.01 4.52 2.87
CA ALA A 92 4.84 5.18 2.29
C ALA A 92 5.07 6.68 2.06
N LYS A 93 5.68 7.39 3.02
CA LYS A 93 6.05 8.80 2.89
C LYS A 93 7.04 9.04 1.77
N LEU A 94 8.06 8.19 1.62
CA LEU A 94 9.02 8.26 0.52
C LEU A 94 8.34 8.14 -0.85
N VAL A 95 7.42 7.18 -1.00
CA VAL A 95 6.69 7.00 -2.26
C VAL A 95 5.73 8.17 -2.55
N MET A 96 5.07 8.73 -1.53
CA MET A 96 4.25 9.94 -1.71
C MET A 96 5.10 11.13 -2.18
N ALA A 97 6.25 11.37 -1.53
CA ALA A 97 7.17 12.43 -1.90
C ALA A 97 7.70 12.27 -3.33
N ALA A 98 8.10 11.05 -3.72
CA ALA A 98 8.58 10.75 -5.07
C ALA A 98 7.53 10.98 -6.17
N LYS A 99 6.25 11.00 -5.81
CA LYS A 99 5.12 11.22 -6.73
C LYS A 99 4.49 12.60 -6.57
N CYS A 100 5.12 13.50 -5.81
CA CYS A 100 4.63 14.84 -5.49
C CYS A 100 3.21 14.85 -4.88
N HIS A 101 2.84 13.78 -4.14
CA HIS A 101 1.57 13.72 -3.43
C HIS A 101 1.73 14.22 -2.00
N SER A 102 0.77 15.02 -1.53
CA SER A 102 0.54 15.30 -0.12
C SER A 102 -0.42 14.26 0.48
N GLU A 103 -0.45 14.14 1.81
CA GLU A 103 -1.40 13.24 2.49
C GLU A 103 -2.85 13.60 2.12
N GLY A 104 -3.64 12.59 1.74
CA GLY A 104 -5.07 12.73 1.51
C GLY A 104 -5.82 12.71 2.83
N PHE A 105 -6.41 13.84 3.21
CA PHE A 105 -7.39 13.89 4.28
C PHE A 105 -8.75 13.45 3.71
N SER A 106 -9.02 12.15 3.70
CA SER A 106 -10.42 11.73 3.73
C SER A 106 -10.95 12.13 5.10
N GLU A 107 -11.84 13.14 5.13
CA GLU A 107 -12.63 13.47 6.31
C GLU A 107 -13.33 12.19 6.78
N VAL A 108 -13.21 11.91 8.07
CA VAL A 108 -13.80 10.74 8.75
C VAL A 108 -15.30 10.89 8.83
#